data_AF-A0A1V4Z7E2-F1
#
_entry.id   AF-A0A1V4Z7E2-F1
#
_cell.length_a   1.000
_cell.length_b   1.000
_cell.length_c   1.000
_cell.angle_alpha   90.00
_cell.angle_beta   90.00
_cell.angle_gamma   90.00
#
_symmetry.space_group_name_H-M   'P 1'
#
loop_
_entity.id
_entity.type
_entity.pdbx_description
1 polymer ?
#
loop_
_entity_poly.entity_id
_entity_poly.type
_entity_poly.pdbx_seq_one_letter_code
_entity_poly.pdbx_strand_id
1 'polypeptide(L)' 'MLFIFHQKVKGKTYAYEAESYWDPEKKAPRQRRRYLGVVDEESGQIVEK' A
#
# COMPACT_ATOMS: atom_id res chain seq x y z
N MET A 1 -11.31 0.01 5.65
CA MET A 1 -11.01 1.17 4.78
C MET A 1 -9.74 0.85 4.03
N LEU A 2 -9.75 0.86 2.70
CA LEU A 2 -8.59 0.59 1.84
C LEU A 2 -7.96 1.92 1.42
N PHE A 3 -6.67 2.07 1.62
CA PHE A 3 -5.93 3.28 1.31
C PHE A 3 -4.67 2.93 0.53
N ILE A 4 -4.47 3.55 -0.63
CA ILE A 4 -3.24 3.38 -1.41
C ILE A 4 -2.28 4.49 -1.01
N PHE A 5 -1.07 4.10 -0.60
CA PHE A 5 -0.01 5.03 -0.25
C PHE A 5 1.18 4.86 -1.21
N HIS A 6 1.68 6.00 -1.71
CA HIS A 6 2.82 6.07 -2.60
C HIS A 6 4.05 6.54 -1.81
N GLN A 7 5.11 5.73 -1.81
CA GLN A 7 6.37 6.04 -1.16
C GLN A 7 7.46 6.24 -2.22
N LYS A 8 8.03 7.44 -2.32
CA LYS A 8 9.18 7.68 -3.20
C LYS A 8 10.49 7.35 -2.46
N VAL A 9 11.25 6.38 -2.97
CA VAL A 9 12.54 5.96 -2.40
C VAL A 9 13.58 5.92 -3.52
N LYS A 10 14.65 6.71 -3.37
CA LYS A 10 15.80 6.76 -4.30
C LYS A 10 15.40 6.91 -5.79
N GLY A 11 14.40 7.75 -6.08
CA GLY A 11 13.94 7.98 -7.46
C GLY A 11 13.08 6.85 -8.03
N LYS A 12 12.49 6.00 -7.19
CA LYS A 12 11.44 5.06 -7.57
C LYS A 12 10.25 5.26 -6.67
N THR A 13 9.05 5.22 -7.22
CA THR A 13 7.81 5.32 -6.45
C THR A 13 7.31 3.91 -6.18
N TYR A 14 6.88 3.64 -4.95
CA TYR A 14 6.40 2.33 -4.53
C TYR A 14 4.97 2.48 -4.02
N ALA A 15 4.07 1.62 -4.49
CA ALA A 15 2.68 1.60 -4.07
C ALA A 15 2.47 0.53 -3.00
N TYR A 16 1.77 0.93 -1.93
CA TYR A 16 1.34 0.06 -0.85
C TYR A 16 -0.15 0.21 -0.64
N GLU A 17 -0.84 -0.91 -0.54
CA GLU A 17 -2.22 -0.97 -0.08
C GLU A 17 -2.23 -1.12 1.44
N ALA A 18 -2.88 -0.21 2.12
CA ALA A 18 -3.15 -0.28 3.54
C ALA A 18 -4.64 -0.56 3.76
N GLU A 19 -4.94 -1.71 4.35
CA GLU A 19 -6.29 -2.04 4.80
C GLU A 19 -6.35 -1.89 6.32
N SER A 20 -7.25 -1.04 6.80
CA SER A 20 -7.58 -0.97 8.23
C SER A 20 -8.89 -1.70 8.50
N TYR A 21 -8.84 -2.68 9.40
CA TYR A 21 -9.98 -3.48 9.82
C TYR A 21 -10.04 -3.55 11.36
N TRP A 22 -11.24 -3.72 11.88
CA TRP A 22 -11.45 -3.99 13.29
C TRP A 22 -11.30 -5.49 13.52
N ASP A 23 -10.37 -5.88 14.39
CA ASP A 23 -10.20 -7.27 14.81
C ASP A 23 -11.13 -7.52 16.02
N PRO A 24 -12.25 -8.25 15.86
CA PRO A 24 -13.21 -8.47 16.93
C PRO A 24 -12.69 -9.42 18.02
N GLU A 25 -11.74 -10.31 17.69
CA GLU A 25 -11.14 -11.23 18.65
C GLU A 25 -10.25 -10.47 19.63
N LYS A 26 -9.45 -9.54 19.09
CA LYS A 26 -8.52 -8.71 19.89
C LYS A 26 -9.13 -7.39 20.35
N LYS A 27 -10.36 -7.07 19.92
CA LYS A 27 -11.07 -5.81 20.18
C LYS A 27 -10.19 -4.58 19.92
N ALA A 28 -9.43 -4.61 18.84
CA ALA A 28 -8.46 -3.57 18.50
C ALA A 28 -8.46 -3.28 17.00
N PRO A 29 -8.19 -2.03 16.59
CA PRO A 29 -7.98 -1.73 15.19
C PRO A 29 -6.65 -2.36 14.73
N ARG A 30 -6.69 -3.07 13.60
CA ARG A 30 -5.52 -3.63 12.95
C ARG A 30 -5.34 -3.01 11.59
N GLN A 31 -4.09 -2.84 11.21
CA GLN A 31 -3.71 -2.39 9.89
C GLN A 31 -2.91 -3.50 9.22
N ARG A 32 -3.33 -3.87 8.01
CA ARG A 32 -2.54 -4.73 7.11
C ARG A 32 -1.97 -3.86 6.01
N ARG A 33 -0.71 -4.13 5.65
CA ARG A 33 -0.04 -3.51 4.51
C ARG A 33 0.30 -4.59 3.50
N ARG A 34 -0.09 -4.37 2.24
CA ARG A 34 0.27 -5.20 1.11
C ARG A 34 1.09 -4.36 0.14
N TYR A 35 2.22 -4.89 -0.28
CA TYR A 35 3.03 -4.28 -1.33
C TYR A 35 2.33 -4.52 -2.67
N LEU A 36 2.02 -3.44 -3.40
CA LEU A 36 1.37 -3.52 -4.71
C LEU A 36 2.41 -3.55 -5.83
N GLY A 37 3.50 -2.79 -5.71
CA GLY A 37 4.52 -2.74 -6.76
C GLY A 37 5.29 -1.44 -6.83
N VAL A 38 6.13 -1.33 -7.86
CA VAL A 38 6.79 -0.07 -8.22
C VAL A 38 5.84 0.70 -9.12
N VAL A 39 5.57 1.95 -8.79
CA VAL A 39 4.93 2.90 -9.69
C VAL A 39 5.99 3.39 -10.66
N ASP A 40 5.74 3.09 -11.92
CA ASP A 40 6.56 3.55 -13.02
C ASP A 40 6.32 5.05 -13.23
N GLU A 41 7.39 5.87 -13.16
CA GLU A 41 7.27 7.34 -13.22
C GLU A 41 6.87 7.84 -14.63
N GLU A 42 7.05 7.03 -15.69
CA GLU A 42 6.67 7.41 -17.05
C GLU A 42 5.19 7.11 -17.35
N SER A 43 4.68 5.97 -16.85
CA SER A 43 3.29 5.56 -17.11
C SER A 43 2.31 5.91 -16.00
N GLY A 44 2.79 6.24 -14.79
CA GLY A 44 1.95 6.40 -13.60
C GLY A 44 1.24 5.11 -13.16
N GLN A 45 1.58 3.98 -13.77
CA GLN A 45 0.95 2.68 -13.50
C GLN A 45 1.74 1.93 -12.42
N ILE A 46 1.00 1.23 -11.56
CA ILE A 46 1.57 0.33 -10.55
C ILE A 46 1.95 -0.95 -11.27
N VAL A 47 3.24 -1.18 -11.45
CA VAL A 47 3.76 -2.42 -12.04
C VAL A 47 3.84 -3.46 -10.92
N GLU A 48 2.80 -4.29 -10.83
CA GLU A 48 2.81 -5.51 -10.01
C GLU A 48 3.85 -6.48 -10.60
N LYS A 49 4.67 -7.11 -9.75
CA LYS A 49 5.77 -7.99 -10.18
C LYS A 49 5.46 -9.44 -9.90
#